data_AF-A0A939U0W2-F1
#
_entry.id   AF-A0A939U0W2-F1
#
_cell.length_a   1.000
_cell.length_b   1.000
_cell.length_c   1.000
_cell.angle_alpha   90.00
_cell.angle_beta   90.00
_cell.angle_gamma   90.00
#
_symmetry.space_group_name_H-M   'P 1'
#
loop_
_entity.id
_entity.type
_entity.pdbx_description
1 polymer ?
#
loop_
_entity_poly.entity_id
_entity_poly.type
_entity_poly.pdbx_seq_one_letter_code
_entity_poly.pdbx_strand_id
1 'polypeptide(L)'
;MADNYIERKMSELHDGKKKTIVKRVGESLDTLLTKNRSHRGYDPSVPVSEELLKRIVTVNTKIPSACNQQVLRFRMVTGEDVAKVHPLIKMGAALPELHLPFAGTEPPAYIVICSAAKETKLVDMDLGISAQSMLLKAVELGFNGLIIGAFDREKVREALSLPCDPLLILAIGKGAERIRLQEIREGESHKYYRENGVHIVPKVALEDLMI
;
A
#
# COMPACT_ATOMS: atom_id res chain seq x y z
N MET A 1 4.60 32.39 62.33
CA MET A 1 3.66 32.31 61.18
C MET A 1 4.27 31.37 60.19
N ALA A 2 3.52 30.33 59.84
CA ALA A 2 3.99 29.13 59.16
C ALA A 2 4.45 29.40 57.73
N ASP A 3 5.48 28.65 57.35
CA ASP A 3 6.21 28.68 56.09
C ASP A 3 5.34 28.62 54.83
N ASN A 4 5.63 29.51 53.90
CA ASN A 4 5.21 29.49 52.49
C ASN A 4 5.86 28.33 51.68
N TYR A 5 6.19 27.23 52.34
CA TYR A 5 6.80 26.04 51.72
C TYR A 5 5.84 25.37 50.73
N ILE A 6 4.55 25.29 51.07
CA ILE A 6 3.54 24.68 50.20
C ILE A 6 3.28 25.57 48.97
N GLU A 7 3.21 26.88 49.14
CA GLU A 7 3.00 27.82 48.01
C GLU A 7 4.17 27.83 47.03
N ARG A 8 5.43 27.82 47.51
CA ARG A 8 6.62 27.68 46.65
C ARG A 8 6.66 26.34 45.91
N LYS A 9 6.33 25.25 46.60
CA LYS A 9 6.34 23.90 45.99
C LYS A 9 5.22 23.75 44.96
N MET A 10 4.08 24.41 45.17
CA MET A 10 2.99 24.49 44.19
C MET A 10 3.34 25.37 42.98
N SER A 11 4.08 26.47 43.16
CA SER A 11 4.57 27.27 42.02
C SER A 11 5.64 26.52 41.21
N GLU A 12 6.53 25.76 41.87
CA GLU A 12 7.53 24.91 41.22
C GLU A 12 6.89 23.72 40.47
N LEU A 13 5.75 23.19 40.95
CA LEU A 13 4.98 22.15 40.27
C LEU A 13 4.26 22.64 39.00
N HIS A 14 3.98 23.95 38.90
CA HIS A 14 3.30 24.55 37.75
C HIS A 14 4.24 25.01 36.62
N ASP A 15 5.54 25.12 36.88
CA ASP A 15 6.50 25.66 35.90
C ASP A 15 7.31 24.60 35.12
N GLY A 16 6.93 23.32 35.24
CA GLY A 16 7.72 22.19 34.75
C GLY A 16 6.93 21.17 33.94
N LYS A 17 6.41 21.56 32.77
CA LYS A 17 6.19 20.69 31.59
C LYS A 17 5.61 21.52 30.44
N LYS A 18 6.47 22.27 29.72
CA LYS A 18 6.17 22.59 28.32
C LYS A 18 5.98 21.25 27.62
N LYS A 19 4.74 20.86 27.32
CA LYS A 19 4.46 19.76 26.40
C LYS A 19 5.16 20.14 25.10
N THR A 20 6.27 19.49 24.78
CA THR A 20 6.88 19.59 23.46
C THR A 20 5.83 19.06 22.50
N ILE A 21 5.09 19.96 21.87
CA ILE A 21 4.23 19.62 20.75
C ILE A 21 5.20 19.25 19.64
N VAL A 22 5.58 17.98 19.58
CA VAL A 22 6.25 17.41 18.42
C VAL A 22 5.21 17.48 17.31
N LYS A 23 5.27 18.56 16.53
CA LYS A 23 4.46 18.70 15.32
C LYS A 23 4.86 17.52 14.46
N ARG A 24 4.01 16.49 14.36
CA ARG A 24 4.22 15.39 13.42
C ARG A 24 4.15 16.02 12.04
N VAL A 25 5.31 16.35 11.49
CA VAL A 25 5.45 16.68 10.08
C VAL A 25 5.07 15.40 9.35
N GLY A 26 3.98 15.44 8.58
CA GLY A 26 3.60 14.31 7.73
C GLY A 26 4.76 13.93 6.81
N GLU A 27 4.81 12.68 6.38
CA GLU A 27 5.86 12.26 5.44
C GLU A 27 5.77 13.09 4.15
N SER A 28 6.92 13.49 3.61
CA SER A 28 6.94 14.15 2.30
C SER A 28 6.46 13.18 1.22
N LEU A 29 5.97 13.72 0.10
CA LEU A 29 5.62 12.90 -1.06
C LEU A 29 6.81 12.04 -1.51
N ASP A 30 8.03 12.60 -1.52
CA ASP A 30 9.25 11.86 -1.87
C ASP A 30 9.52 10.69 -0.93
N THR A 31 9.24 10.87 0.37
CA THR A 31 9.37 9.80 1.36
C THR A 31 8.37 8.69 1.07
N LEU A 32 7.10 9.03 0.81
CA LEU A 32 6.05 8.07 0.47
C LEU A 32 6.37 7.33 -0.83
N LEU A 33 6.81 8.06 -1.87
CA LEU A 33 7.22 7.49 -3.15
C LEU A 33 8.43 6.58 -3.00
N THR A 34 9.38 6.90 -2.13
CA THR A 34 10.55 6.05 -1.86
C THR A 34 10.17 4.76 -1.13
N LYS A 35 9.27 4.86 -0.15
CA LYS A 35 8.81 3.72 0.66
C LYS A 35 7.75 2.85 -0.04
N ASN A 36 6.99 3.39 -0.99
CA ASN A 36 5.96 2.65 -1.73
C ASN A 36 6.58 1.67 -2.73
N ARG A 37 7.01 0.53 -2.19
CA ARG A 37 7.57 -0.60 -2.93
C ARG A 37 6.57 -1.77 -2.94
N SER A 38 6.74 -2.65 -3.92
CA SER A 38 5.92 -3.83 -4.10
C SER A 38 6.32 -4.94 -3.11
N HIS A 39 5.62 -5.02 -1.98
CA HIS A 39 5.83 -6.07 -0.98
C HIS A 39 5.10 -7.36 -1.38
N ARG A 40 5.77 -8.49 -1.19
CA ARG A 40 5.31 -9.86 -1.46
C ARG A 40 5.45 -10.77 -0.25
N GLY A 41 5.90 -10.23 0.88
CA GLY A 41 5.90 -10.89 2.18
C GLY A 41 5.42 -9.92 3.26
N TYR A 42 4.53 -10.38 4.12
CA TYR A 42 3.87 -9.59 5.14
C TYR A 42 4.04 -10.20 6.54
N ASP A 43 4.02 -9.36 7.57
CA ASP A 43 4.07 -9.78 8.97
C ASP A 43 2.68 -10.25 9.42
N PRO A 44 2.49 -11.55 9.71
CA PRO A 44 1.18 -12.10 10.07
C PRO A 44 0.69 -11.65 11.46
N SER A 45 1.58 -11.10 12.30
CA SER A 45 1.20 -10.61 13.64
C SER A 45 0.49 -9.26 13.61
N VAL A 46 0.53 -8.55 12.47
CA VAL A 46 -0.08 -7.22 12.32
C VAL A 46 -1.37 -7.32 11.53
N PRO A 47 -2.55 -7.26 12.19
CA PRO A 47 -3.83 -7.40 11.51
C PRO A 47 -4.12 -6.18 10.62
N VAL A 48 -4.85 -6.42 9.53
CA VAL A 48 -5.43 -5.38 8.67
C VAL A 48 -6.93 -5.33 8.93
N SER A 49 -7.40 -4.24 9.55
CA SER A 49 -8.82 -4.04 9.82
C SER A 49 -9.56 -3.51 8.59
N GLU A 50 -10.87 -3.75 8.53
CA GLU A 50 -11.72 -3.16 7.49
C GLU A 50 -11.70 -1.62 7.55
N GLU A 51 -11.62 -1.04 8.74
CA GLU A 51 -11.49 0.41 8.91
C GLU A 51 -10.21 0.96 8.27
N LEU A 52 -9.08 0.24 8.39
CA LEU A 52 -7.85 0.61 7.71
C LEU A 52 -8.05 0.63 6.19
N LEU A 53 -8.66 -0.43 5.63
CA LEU A 53 -8.94 -0.50 4.21
C LEU A 53 -9.89 0.61 3.75
N LYS A 54 -10.92 0.96 4.54
CA LYS A 54 -11.80 2.11 4.27
C LYS A 54 -11.01 3.41 4.17
N ARG A 55 -10.10 3.67 5.12
CA ARG A 55 -9.23 4.85 5.11
C ARG A 55 -8.31 4.92 3.89
N ILE A 56 -7.87 3.77 3.39
CA ILE A 56 -7.11 3.67 2.14
C ILE A 56 -8.01 4.01 0.95
N VAL A 57 -9.20 3.38 0.85
CA VAL A 57 -10.15 3.61 -0.24
C VAL A 57 -10.65 5.06 -0.30
N THR A 58 -10.73 5.77 0.83
CA THR A 58 -11.17 7.18 0.90
C THR A 58 -10.37 8.12 -0.01
N VAL A 59 -9.14 7.79 -0.43
CA VAL A 59 -8.41 8.62 -1.41
C VAL A 59 -9.20 8.81 -2.71
N ASN A 60 -10.03 7.83 -3.09
CA ASN A 60 -10.82 7.87 -4.30
C ASN A 60 -11.89 8.97 -4.31
N THR A 61 -12.19 9.58 -3.16
CA THR A 61 -13.09 10.74 -3.09
C THR A 61 -12.39 12.07 -3.36
N LYS A 62 -11.07 12.05 -3.65
CA LYS A 62 -10.23 13.25 -3.78
C LYS A 62 -9.38 13.29 -5.06
N ILE A 63 -9.18 12.14 -5.69
CA ILE A 63 -8.38 12.02 -6.91
C ILE A 63 -9.21 12.37 -8.16
N PRO A 64 -8.56 12.79 -9.25
CA PRO A 64 -9.26 13.01 -10.52
C PRO A 64 -9.84 11.70 -11.07
N SER A 65 -10.87 11.84 -11.91
CA SER A 65 -11.44 10.77 -12.72
C SER A 65 -11.70 11.31 -14.13
N ALA A 66 -11.39 10.53 -15.16
CA ALA A 66 -11.61 10.89 -16.55
C ALA A 66 -13.09 11.24 -16.81
N CYS A 67 -13.34 12.42 -17.35
CA CYS A 67 -14.69 12.98 -17.51
C CYS A 67 -15.54 12.96 -16.23
N ASN A 68 -14.89 12.88 -15.05
CA ASN A 68 -15.50 12.70 -13.74
C ASN A 68 -16.45 11.49 -13.62
N GLN A 69 -16.18 10.41 -14.36
CA GLN A 69 -17.08 9.24 -14.46
C GLN A 69 -17.25 8.49 -13.12
N GLN A 70 -16.21 8.41 -12.29
CA GLN A 70 -16.25 7.80 -10.96
C GLN A 70 -16.83 6.36 -10.97
N VAL A 71 -16.42 5.57 -11.97
CA VAL A 71 -16.97 4.22 -12.22
C VAL A 71 -16.33 3.11 -11.41
N LEU A 72 -15.19 3.37 -10.75
CA LEU A 72 -14.49 2.35 -9.96
C LEU A 72 -15.28 1.99 -8.69
N ARG A 73 -15.26 0.71 -8.31
CA ARG A 73 -15.86 0.15 -7.09
C ARG A 73 -14.81 -0.68 -6.37
N PHE A 74 -14.91 -0.76 -5.04
CA PHE A 74 -13.85 -1.34 -4.21
C PHE A 74 -14.44 -2.39 -3.27
N ARG A 75 -14.02 -3.65 -3.42
CA ARG A 75 -14.31 -4.73 -2.46
C ARG A 75 -13.12 -4.90 -1.54
N MET A 76 -13.31 -4.54 -0.27
CA MET A 76 -12.35 -4.84 0.80
C MET A 76 -12.46 -6.31 1.18
N VAL A 77 -11.34 -7.04 1.25
CA VAL A 77 -11.30 -8.48 1.53
C VAL A 77 -10.44 -8.70 2.76
N THR A 78 -11.05 -9.22 3.82
CA THR A 78 -10.42 -9.53 5.13
C THR A 78 -11.00 -10.83 5.67
N GLY A 79 -10.38 -11.38 6.72
CA GLY A 79 -10.87 -12.61 7.36
C GLY A 79 -10.90 -13.81 6.42
N GLU A 80 -11.97 -14.59 6.47
CA GLU A 80 -12.09 -15.85 5.71
C GLU A 80 -12.07 -15.65 4.19
N ASP A 81 -12.49 -14.48 3.69
CA ASP A 81 -12.50 -14.21 2.24
C ASP A 81 -11.08 -14.07 1.66
N VAL A 82 -10.06 -13.82 2.48
CA VAL A 82 -8.65 -13.75 2.05
C VAL A 82 -8.21 -15.07 1.43
N ALA A 83 -8.61 -16.20 2.04
CA ALA A 83 -8.28 -17.53 1.55
C ALA A 83 -8.93 -17.84 0.19
N LYS A 84 -10.03 -17.17 -0.15
CA LYS A 84 -10.70 -17.31 -1.46
C LYS A 84 -9.92 -16.63 -2.58
N VAL A 85 -9.21 -15.54 -2.29
CA VAL A 85 -8.46 -14.76 -3.28
C VAL A 85 -7.04 -15.29 -3.46
N HIS A 86 -6.41 -15.76 -2.39
CA HIS A 86 -5.01 -16.17 -2.39
C HIS A 86 -4.60 -17.17 -3.51
N PRO A 87 -5.34 -18.26 -3.77
CA PRO A 87 -4.96 -19.21 -4.83
C PRO A 87 -5.19 -18.67 -6.25
N LEU A 88 -5.86 -17.52 -6.39
CA LEU A 88 -6.26 -16.94 -7.67
C LEU A 88 -5.31 -15.85 -8.17
N ILE A 89 -4.31 -15.47 -7.36
CA ILE A 89 -3.32 -14.45 -7.68
C ILE A 89 -1.95 -15.06 -7.99
N LYS A 90 -1.11 -14.33 -8.72
CA LYS A 90 0.29 -14.68 -8.95
C LYS A 90 1.20 -13.53 -8.53
N MET A 91 2.29 -13.86 -7.84
CA MET A 91 3.30 -12.91 -7.38
C MET A 91 4.70 -13.34 -7.83
N GLY A 92 5.56 -12.36 -8.12
CA GLY A 92 6.99 -12.62 -8.32
C GLY A 92 7.35 -13.35 -9.62
N ALA A 93 6.66 -13.06 -10.73
CA ALA A 93 6.86 -13.76 -12.02
C ALA A 93 8.32 -13.81 -12.54
N ALA A 94 9.18 -12.86 -12.16
CA ALA A 94 10.61 -12.87 -12.53
C ALA A 94 11.49 -13.71 -11.59
N LEU A 95 10.94 -14.21 -10.48
CA LEU A 95 11.58 -15.06 -9.47
C LEU A 95 10.73 -16.32 -9.20
N PRO A 96 10.38 -17.11 -10.24
CA PRO A 96 9.51 -18.28 -10.10
C PRO A 96 10.05 -19.31 -9.10
N GLU A 97 11.36 -19.42 -8.97
CA GLU A 97 12.05 -20.35 -8.05
C GLU A 97 11.76 -20.07 -6.58
N LEU A 98 11.40 -18.82 -6.23
CA LEU A 98 11.17 -18.42 -4.84
C LEU A 98 9.76 -18.73 -4.34
N HIS A 99 8.82 -19.06 -5.25
CA HIS A 99 7.43 -19.37 -4.91
C HIS A 99 6.80 -18.34 -3.96
N LEU A 100 6.83 -17.06 -4.35
CA LEU A 100 6.31 -15.98 -3.52
C LEU A 100 4.77 -15.95 -3.48
N PRO A 101 4.14 -15.55 -2.36
CA PRO A 101 4.75 -15.19 -1.07
C PRO A 101 5.33 -16.40 -0.33
N PHE A 102 6.30 -16.18 0.57
CA PHE A 102 6.77 -17.29 1.41
C PHE A 102 5.68 -17.75 2.38
N ALA A 103 5.68 -19.04 2.71
CA ALA A 103 4.72 -19.61 3.66
C ALA A 103 4.69 -18.84 4.99
N GLY A 104 3.51 -18.45 5.44
CA GLY A 104 3.31 -17.65 6.65
C GLY A 104 3.52 -16.15 6.48
N THR A 105 3.79 -15.68 5.25
CA THR A 105 3.94 -14.25 4.91
C THR A 105 2.95 -13.78 3.84
N GLU A 106 1.88 -14.54 3.65
CA GLU A 106 0.83 -14.25 2.70
C GLU A 106 0.16 -12.90 2.98
N PRO A 107 -0.44 -12.23 1.97
CA PRO A 107 -1.19 -11.01 2.21
C PRO A 107 -2.32 -11.21 3.22
N PRO A 108 -2.40 -10.42 4.30
CA PRO A 108 -3.47 -10.53 5.29
C PRO A 108 -4.79 -9.90 4.83
N ALA A 109 -4.77 -9.11 3.76
CA ALA A 109 -5.95 -8.46 3.21
C ALA A 109 -5.77 -8.07 1.73
N TYR A 110 -6.89 -7.87 1.05
CA TYR A 110 -6.92 -7.32 -0.31
C TYR A 110 -7.92 -6.17 -0.47
N ILE A 111 -7.70 -5.33 -1.47
CA ILE A 111 -8.72 -4.46 -2.06
C ILE A 111 -8.85 -4.86 -3.53
N VAL A 112 -9.99 -5.41 -3.92
CA VAL A 112 -10.31 -5.68 -5.33
C VAL A 112 -10.95 -4.44 -5.92
N ILE A 113 -10.31 -3.89 -6.95
CA ILE A 113 -10.79 -2.74 -7.70
C ILE A 113 -11.57 -3.28 -8.90
N CYS A 114 -12.85 -2.91 -8.96
CA CYS A 114 -13.76 -3.30 -10.01
C CYS A 114 -14.25 -2.08 -10.79
N SER A 115 -14.85 -2.27 -11.96
CA SER A 115 -15.50 -1.19 -12.71
C SER A 115 -16.99 -1.45 -12.87
N ALA A 116 -17.82 -0.45 -12.54
CA ALA A 116 -19.26 -0.45 -12.81
C ALA A 116 -19.60 -0.08 -14.27
N ALA A 117 -18.60 0.21 -15.09
CA ALA A 117 -18.72 0.50 -16.52
C ALA A 117 -17.76 -0.38 -17.33
N LYS A 118 -17.98 -0.44 -18.65
CA LYS A 118 -17.07 -1.15 -19.56
C LYS A 118 -15.65 -0.63 -19.45
N GLU A 119 -14.67 -1.53 -19.41
CA GLU A 119 -13.23 -1.22 -19.41
C GLU A 119 -12.88 -0.46 -20.70
N THR A 120 -12.25 0.71 -20.55
CA THR A 120 -11.77 1.57 -21.63
C THR A 120 -10.43 2.18 -21.19
N LYS A 121 -9.69 2.78 -22.14
CA LYS A 121 -8.44 3.48 -21.82
C LYS A 121 -8.60 4.54 -20.72
N LEU A 122 -9.76 5.19 -20.62
CA LEU A 122 -10.05 6.17 -19.56
C LEU A 122 -10.20 5.50 -18.19
N VAL A 123 -10.85 4.33 -18.15
CA VAL A 123 -10.96 3.52 -16.93
C VAL A 123 -9.59 3.00 -16.50
N ASP A 124 -8.73 2.61 -17.44
CA ASP A 124 -7.37 2.14 -17.14
C ASP A 124 -6.49 3.26 -16.55
N MET A 125 -6.65 4.50 -17.04
CA MET A 125 -5.99 5.67 -16.46
C MET A 125 -6.45 5.91 -15.02
N ASP A 126 -7.77 5.94 -14.80
CA ASP A 126 -8.34 6.11 -13.45
C ASP A 126 -7.91 4.97 -12.50
N LEU A 127 -7.81 3.74 -13.02
CA LEU A 127 -7.36 2.57 -12.27
C LEU A 127 -5.91 2.74 -11.76
N GLY A 128 -5.02 3.23 -12.62
CA GLY A 128 -3.63 3.52 -12.25
C GLY A 128 -3.51 4.63 -11.18
N ILE A 129 -4.24 5.72 -11.37
CA ILE A 129 -4.29 6.85 -10.41
C ILE A 129 -4.82 6.36 -9.06
N SER A 130 -5.92 5.60 -9.07
CA SER A 130 -6.55 5.02 -7.89
C SER A 130 -5.61 4.07 -7.14
N ALA A 131 -5.02 3.11 -7.83
CA ALA A 131 -4.13 2.11 -7.25
C ALA A 131 -2.89 2.75 -6.60
N GLN A 132 -2.22 3.68 -7.30
CA GLN A 132 -1.05 4.37 -6.78
C GLN A 132 -1.39 5.24 -5.55
N SER A 133 -2.51 5.97 -5.60
CA SER A 133 -2.94 6.83 -4.48
C SER A 133 -3.28 6.01 -3.24
N MET A 134 -3.94 4.86 -3.41
CA MET A 134 -4.24 3.94 -2.32
C MET A 134 -2.98 3.35 -1.70
N LEU A 135 -1.99 2.97 -2.51
CA LEU A 135 -0.72 2.46 -1.96
C LEU A 135 0.09 3.53 -1.23
N LEU A 136 0.11 4.78 -1.73
CA LEU A 136 0.72 5.89 -1.00
C LEU A 136 0.03 6.13 0.35
N LYS A 137 -1.32 6.02 0.38
CA LYS A 137 -2.09 6.09 1.62
C LYS A 137 -1.77 4.93 2.57
N ALA A 138 -1.60 3.71 2.05
CA ALA A 138 -1.19 2.57 2.86
C ALA A 138 0.19 2.83 3.53
N VAL A 139 1.16 3.37 2.77
CA VAL A 139 2.48 3.74 3.29
C VAL A 139 2.40 4.84 4.36
N GLU A 140 1.61 5.89 4.12
CA GLU A 140 1.39 6.94 5.12
C GLU A 140 0.82 6.38 6.43
N LEU A 141 0.01 5.33 6.35
CA LEU A 141 -0.57 4.63 7.50
C LEU A 141 0.38 3.59 8.14
N GLY A 142 1.59 3.43 7.62
CA GLY A 142 2.60 2.50 8.11
C GLY A 142 2.48 1.06 7.58
N PHE A 143 1.68 0.86 6.53
CA PHE A 143 1.47 -0.40 5.81
C PHE A 143 2.11 -0.37 4.42
N ASN A 144 2.02 -1.47 3.70
CA ASN A 144 2.60 -1.64 2.38
C ASN A 144 1.64 -2.42 1.48
N GLY A 145 1.97 -2.52 0.19
CA GLY A 145 1.18 -3.34 -0.69
C GLY A 145 1.83 -3.72 -2.00
N LEU A 146 1.04 -4.41 -2.82
CA LEU A 146 1.37 -4.81 -4.18
C LEU A 146 0.15 -4.64 -5.06
N ILE A 147 0.34 -4.02 -6.23
CA ILE A 147 -0.60 -4.07 -7.34
C ILE A 147 -0.46 -5.41 -8.05
N ILE A 148 -1.58 -6.12 -8.20
CA ILE A 148 -1.67 -7.43 -8.84
C ILE A 148 -2.60 -7.32 -10.04
N GLY A 149 -2.02 -7.40 -11.23
CA GLY A 149 -2.77 -7.62 -12.48
C GLY A 149 -2.84 -9.08 -12.91
N ALA A 150 -1.98 -9.95 -12.35
CA ALA A 150 -1.94 -11.37 -12.67
C ALA A 150 -2.85 -12.17 -11.73
N PHE A 151 -4.14 -12.26 -12.08
CA PHE A 151 -5.13 -13.04 -11.33
C PHE A 151 -6.23 -13.59 -12.25
N ASP A 152 -6.96 -14.61 -11.78
CA ASP A 152 -8.10 -15.19 -12.47
C ASP A 152 -9.36 -14.32 -12.24
N ARG A 153 -9.69 -13.45 -13.21
CA ARG A 153 -10.78 -12.45 -13.09
C ARG A 153 -12.14 -13.11 -12.81
N GLU A 154 -12.50 -14.15 -13.56
CA GLU A 154 -13.78 -14.84 -13.42
C GLU A 154 -13.89 -15.55 -12.06
N LYS A 155 -12.87 -16.30 -11.66
CA LYS A 155 -12.90 -16.98 -10.36
C LYS A 155 -12.92 -16.00 -9.19
N VAL A 156 -12.22 -14.87 -9.27
CA VAL A 156 -12.29 -13.85 -8.22
C VAL A 156 -13.68 -13.24 -8.14
N ARG A 157 -14.29 -12.95 -9.29
CA ARG A 157 -15.67 -12.45 -9.38
C ARG A 157 -16.65 -13.42 -8.72
N GLU A 158 -16.58 -14.71 -9.05
CA GLU A 158 -17.43 -15.76 -8.48
C GLU A 158 -17.20 -15.92 -6.97
N ALA A 159 -15.94 -16.12 -6.57
CA ALA A 159 -15.58 -16.42 -5.18
C ALA A 159 -15.95 -15.30 -4.20
N LEU A 160 -15.96 -14.04 -4.66
CA LEU A 160 -16.37 -12.87 -3.87
C LEU A 160 -17.78 -12.37 -4.20
N SER A 161 -18.50 -13.05 -5.10
CA SER A 161 -19.84 -12.65 -5.57
C SER A 161 -19.90 -11.18 -6.02
N LEU A 162 -18.93 -10.76 -6.82
CA LEU A 162 -18.80 -9.36 -7.24
C LEU A 162 -19.89 -8.98 -8.27
N PRO A 163 -20.54 -7.81 -8.12
CA PRO A 163 -21.55 -7.33 -9.06
C PRO A 163 -20.94 -6.69 -10.31
N CYS A 164 -19.62 -6.63 -10.40
CA CYS A 164 -18.86 -5.92 -11.43
C CYS A 164 -17.54 -6.64 -11.72
N ASP A 165 -16.92 -6.30 -12.84
CA ASP A 165 -15.71 -6.99 -13.29
C ASP A 165 -14.50 -6.53 -12.47
N PRO A 166 -13.75 -7.46 -11.84
CA PRO A 166 -12.53 -7.13 -11.13
C PRO A 166 -11.41 -6.81 -12.14
N LEU A 167 -10.80 -5.64 -12.01
CA LEU A 167 -9.76 -5.16 -12.93
C LEU A 167 -8.36 -5.28 -12.36
N LEU A 168 -8.21 -5.06 -11.04
CA LEU A 168 -6.93 -5.03 -10.34
C LEU A 168 -7.12 -5.44 -8.88
N ILE A 169 -6.11 -6.04 -8.25
CA ILE A 169 -6.12 -6.36 -6.82
C ILE A 169 -4.95 -5.65 -6.14
N LEU A 170 -5.20 -5.02 -4.99
CA LEU A 170 -4.14 -4.57 -4.09
C LEU A 170 -4.02 -5.55 -2.93
N ALA A 171 -2.86 -6.19 -2.77
CA ALA A 171 -2.50 -6.86 -1.53
C ALA A 171 -2.05 -5.80 -0.52
N ILE A 172 -2.57 -5.83 0.72
CA ILE A 172 -2.31 -4.85 1.76
C ILE A 172 -1.88 -5.57 3.05
N GLY A 173 -0.81 -5.09 3.68
CA GLY A 173 -0.32 -5.62 4.96
C GLY A 173 0.92 -4.90 5.45
N LYS A 174 1.41 -5.27 6.63
CA LYS A 174 2.70 -4.78 7.12
C LYS A 174 3.83 -5.52 6.39
N GLY A 175 4.63 -4.82 5.59
CA GLY A 175 5.69 -5.45 4.83
C GLY A 175 6.77 -6.06 5.73
N ALA A 176 7.15 -7.31 5.44
CA ALA A 176 8.18 -8.06 6.17
C ALA A 176 9.47 -8.26 5.34
N GLU A 177 9.70 -7.40 4.34
CA GLU A 177 10.79 -7.52 3.39
C GLU A 177 11.66 -6.26 3.34
N ARG A 178 12.94 -6.45 3.01
CA ARG A 178 13.85 -5.36 2.67
C ARG A 178 13.85 -5.17 1.17
N ILE A 179 13.56 -3.95 0.71
CA ILE A 179 13.52 -3.60 -0.70
C ILE A 179 14.44 -2.39 -0.93
N ARG A 180 15.30 -2.47 -1.94
CA ARG A 180 16.22 -1.40 -2.32
C ARG A 180 16.04 -1.07 -3.80
N LEU A 181 16.05 0.22 -4.12
CA LEU A 181 16.14 0.66 -5.51
C LEU A 181 17.58 0.62 -5.98
N GLN A 182 17.78 0.24 -7.24
CA GLN A 182 19.05 0.37 -7.93
C GLN A 182 18.81 1.25 -9.14
N GLU A 183 19.54 2.36 -9.23
CA GLU A 183 19.52 3.17 -10.45
C GLU A 183 20.14 2.35 -11.60
N ILE A 184 19.53 2.45 -12.78
CA ILE A 184 20.01 1.85 -14.02
C ILE A 184 19.93 2.87 -15.16
N ARG A 185 20.79 2.68 -16.17
CA ARG A 185 20.86 3.43 -17.41
C ARG A 185 20.18 2.70 -18.57
N GLU A 186 20.01 3.41 -19.67
CA GLU A 186 19.48 2.85 -20.92
C GLU A 186 20.27 1.61 -21.37
N GLY A 187 19.55 0.55 -21.73
CA GLY A 187 20.11 -0.75 -22.13
C GLY A 187 20.36 -1.74 -20.99
N GLU A 188 20.30 -1.32 -19.72
CA GLU A 188 20.41 -2.22 -18.58
C GLU A 188 19.09 -2.98 -18.29
N SER A 189 19.18 -4.08 -17.54
CA SER A 189 18.03 -4.94 -17.26
C SER A 189 17.05 -4.33 -16.24
N HIS A 190 15.77 -4.33 -16.59
CA HIS A 190 14.68 -3.92 -15.69
C HIS A 190 14.22 -5.05 -14.74
N LYS A 191 14.73 -6.27 -14.92
CA LYS A 191 14.28 -7.44 -14.16
C LYS A 191 14.69 -7.29 -12.69
N TYR A 192 13.72 -7.27 -11.78
CA TYR A 192 14.00 -7.32 -10.35
C TYR A 192 14.63 -8.66 -9.95
N TYR A 193 15.46 -8.64 -8.90
CA TYR A 193 16.14 -9.81 -8.39
C TYR A 193 16.25 -9.77 -6.85
N ARG A 194 16.79 -10.83 -6.25
CA ARG A 194 17.12 -10.84 -4.82
C ARG A 194 18.61 -11.10 -4.62
N GLU A 195 19.20 -10.35 -3.71
CA GLU A 195 20.60 -10.48 -3.31
C GLU A 195 20.67 -10.36 -1.79
N ASN A 196 21.28 -11.34 -1.11
CA ASN A 196 21.45 -11.34 0.35
C ASN A 196 20.15 -11.07 1.15
N GLY A 197 19.02 -11.61 0.67
CA GLY A 197 17.71 -11.43 1.29
C GLY A 197 17.04 -10.06 1.03
N VAL A 198 17.64 -9.20 0.21
CA VAL A 198 17.08 -7.90 -0.19
C VAL A 198 16.50 -8.00 -1.60
N HIS A 199 15.29 -7.50 -1.80
CA HIS A 199 14.68 -7.37 -3.12
C HIS A 199 15.19 -6.10 -3.81
N ILE A 200 15.88 -6.26 -4.94
CA ILE A 200 16.45 -5.16 -5.70
C ILE A 200 15.53 -4.83 -6.87
N VAL A 201 15.15 -3.56 -6.98
CA VAL A 201 14.27 -3.06 -8.03
C VAL A 201 15.02 -2.03 -8.88
N PRO A 202 15.42 -2.40 -10.10
CA PRO A 202 16.00 -1.46 -11.06
C PRO A 202 15.06 -0.28 -11.38
N LYS A 203 15.60 0.93 -11.44
CA LYS A 203 14.90 2.18 -11.77
C LYS A 203 15.74 3.03 -12.72
N VAL A 204 15.14 3.42 -13.83
CA VAL A 204 15.78 4.26 -14.85
C VAL A 204 16.17 5.61 -14.22
N ALA A 205 17.41 6.03 -14.50
CA ALA A 205 17.94 7.32 -14.09
C ALA A 205 17.12 8.48 -14.69
N LEU A 206 17.08 9.62 -14.00
CA LEU A 206 16.29 10.77 -14.44
C LEU A 206 16.69 11.25 -15.84
N GLU A 207 17.99 11.25 -16.15
CA GLU A 207 18.50 11.73 -17.44
C GLU A 207 17.94 10.93 -18.61
N ASP A 208 17.70 9.64 -18.40
CA ASP A 208 17.20 8.72 -19.44
C ASP A 208 15.65 8.69 -19.47
N LEU A 209 14.98 9.41 -18.55
CA LEU A 209 13.52 9.61 -18.56
C LEU A 209 13.10 10.89 -19.28
N MET A 210 14.03 11.79 -19.56
CA MET A 210 13.77 13.08 -20.20
C MET A 210 14.07 13.01 -21.70
N ILE A 211 13.32 13.77 -22.51
CA ILE A 211 13.48 13.89 -23.97
C ILE A 211 13.86 15.33 -24.30
#